data_AF-A0A974N8W8-F1
#
_entry.id   AF-A0A974N8W8-F1
#
_cell.length_a   1.000
_cell.length_b   1.000
_cell.length_c   1.000
_cell.angle_alpha   90.00
_cell.angle_beta   90.00
_cell.angle_gamma   90.00
#
_symmetry.space_group_name_H-M   'P 1'
#
loop_
_entity.id
_entity.type
_entity.pdbx_description
1 polymer ?
#
loop_
_entity_poly.entity_id
_entity_poly.type
_entity_poly.pdbx_seq_one_letter_code
_entity_poly.pdbx_strand_id
1 'polypeptide(L)'
;MVKNCMVKAGFSDYRVRMDASAPAPANLAGDGISVLFNETTAKQFGYRRAPDPRDLLEVETEASGGDLFNGKSNEFFDQLDICNLEGQAVVAGVSVDEFKASHQESAGSADAVQENPASIGSQLNRLAVDLNSPELSAAAASWRECMAPLGISDLPDRPWDAGSTGGLPESLRDKWNWRPIATPSADEIATASADAACRASSGWTDTLYQQEWDTRQAFVDAHRAELAPVLAEHQAKAARAREIIAKGGA
;
A
#
# COMPACT_ATOMS: atom_id res chain seq x y z
N MET A 1 14.97 15.82 -6.90
CA MET A 1 14.78 17.17 -6.30
C MET A 1 15.34 17.27 -4.88
N VAL A 2 14.81 16.47 -3.95
CA VAL A 2 15.28 16.44 -2.54
C VAL A 2 16.79 16.21 -2.47
N LYS A 3 17.32 15.27 -3.25
CA LYS A 3 18.76 15.03 -3.37
C LYS A 3 19.56 16.28 -3.69
N ASN A 4 19.15 17.02 -4.72
CA ASN A 4 19.86 18.24 -5.14
C ASN A 4 19.80 19.34 -4.07
N CYS A 5 18.70 19.43 -3.32
CA CYS A 5 18.58 20.33 -2.18
C CYS A 5 19.53 19.91 -1.04
N MET A 6 19.54 18.63 -0.65
CA MET A 6 20.44 18.10 0.38
C MET A 6 21.93 18.28 0.02
N VAL A 7 22.30 17.99 -1.22
CA VAL A 7 23.68 18.17 -1.72
C VAL A 7 24.10 19.64 -1.66
N LYS A 8 23.22 20.58 -2.04
CA LYS A 8 23.49 22.02 -1.96
C LYS A 8 23.68 22.51 -0.52
N ALA A 9 22.99 21.89 0.43
CA ALA A 9 23.13 22.17 1.86
C ALA A 9 24.36 21.51 2.52
N GLY A 10 25.18 20.77 1.76
CA GLY A 10 26.40 20.12 2.25
C GLY A 10 26.23 18.65 2.64
N PHE A 11 25.04 18.08 2.53
CA PHE A 11 24.76 16.67 2.82
C PHE A 11 24.89 15.81 1.55
N SER A 12 26.11 15.73 1.01
CA SER A 12 26.39 15.01 -0.24
C SER A 12 26.23 13.49 -0.15
N ASP A 13 26.21 12.96 1.07
CA ASP A 13 25.99 11.54 1.39
C ASP A 13 24.51 11.15 1.43
N TYR A 14 23.59 12.10 1.23
CA TYR A 14 22.17 11.81 1.08
C TYR A 14 21.92 10.93 -0.15
N ARG A 15 21.17 9.84 0.05
CA ARG A 15 20.77 8.90 -1.00
C ARG A 15 19.25 8.86 -1.11
N VAL A 16 18.77 8.87 -2.34
CA VAL A 16 17.36 8.65 -2.65
C VAL A 16 17.08 7.16 -2.48
N ARG A 17 16.13 6.83 -1.60
CA ARG A 17 15.69 5.45 -1.39
C ARG A 17 14.76 4.97 -2.51
N MET A 18 13.78 5.77 -2.88
CA MET A 18 12.72 5.36 -3.81
C MET A 18 12.95 5.90 -5.23
N ASP A 19 13.02 5.01 -6.22
CA ASP A 19 12.95 5.33 -7.63
C ASP A 19 11.49 5.37 -8.10
N ALA A 20 10.95 6.57 -8.28
CA ALA A 20 9.59 6.78 -8.76
C ALA A 20 9.38 6.36 -10.23
N SER A 21 10.45 6.07 -10.98
CA SER A 21 10.39 5.63 -12.38
C SER A 21 10.42 4.11 -12.55
N ALA A 22 10.82 3.37 -11.52
CA ALA A 22 10.83 1.92 -11.53
C ALA A 22 9.41 1.34 -11.45
N PRO A 23 9.17 0.14 -12.03
CA PRO A 23 7.87 -0.52 -11.94
C PRO A 23 7.53 -0.88 -10.50
N ALA A 24 6.24 -0.89 -10.18
CA ALA A 24 5.74 -1.39 -8.90
C ALA A 24 6.06 -2.89 -8.70
N PRO A 25 6.09 -3.38 -7.44
CA PRO A 25 6.20 -4.80 -7.15
C PRO A 25 5.15 -5.61 -7.92
N ALA A 26 5.54 -6.80 -8.38
CA ALA A 26 4.74 -7.62 -9.29
C ALA A 26 3.36 -8.04 -8.72
N ASN A 27 3.21 -8.06 -7.40
CA ASN A 27 1.95 -8.37 -6.72
C ASN A 27 1.42 -7.20 -5.89
N LEU A 28 1.84 -5.96 -6.15
CA LEU A 28 1.22 -4.79 -5.52
C LEU A 28 -0.14 -4.51 -6.17
N ALA A 29 -1.19 -4.39 -5.37
CA ALA A 29 -2.51 -4.02 -5.84
C ALA A 29 -2.57 -2.53 -6.24
N GLY A 30 -3.62 -2.16 -6.99
CA GLY A 30 -3.80 -0.80 -7.51
C GLY A 30 -3.98 0.29 -6.44
N ASP A 31 -4.30 -0.09 -5.21
CA ASP A 31 -4.37 0.82 -4.06
C ASP A 31 -2.98 1.23 -3.52
N GLY A 32 -1.91 0.57 -3.98
CA GLY A 32 -0.54 0.82 -3.57
C GLY A 32 -0.19 0.29 -2.18
N ILE A 33 -1.08 -0.45 -1.52
CA ILE A 33 -0.92 -0.92 -0.13
C ILE A 33 -1.05 -2.45 -0.06
N SER A 34 -2.10 -2.98 -0.69
CA SER A 34 -2.50 -4.39 -0.59
C SER A 34 -1.72 -5.27 -1.55
N VAL A 35 -1.72 -6.58 -1.29
CA VAL A 35 -1.10 -7.58 -2.17
C VAL A 35 -2.17 -8.25 -3.02
N LEU A 36 -1.96 -8.28 -4.34
CA LEU A 36 -2.72 -9.10 -5.25
C LEU A 36 -2.42 -10.58 -4.98
N PHE A 37 -3.43 -11.32 -4.52
CA PHE A 37 -3.32 -12.74 -4.23
C PHE A 37 -4.19 -13.56 -5.19
N ASN A 38 -3.52 -14.33 -6.05
CA ASN A 38 -4.13 -15.27 -6.99
C ASN A 38 -3.16 -16.44 -7.22
N GLU A 39 -3.54 -17.41 -8.05
CA GLU A 39 -2.69 -18.58 -8.30
C GLU A 39 -1.29 -18.23 -8.81
N THR A 40 -1.15 -17.18 -9.61
CA THR A 40 0.14 -16.79 -10.19
C THR A 40 1.03 -16.17 -9.13
N THR A 41 0.50 -15.23 -8.33
CA THR A 41 1.28 -14.56 -7.28
C THR A 41 1.55 -15.48 -6.10
N ALA A 42 0.63 -16.37 -5.76
CA ALA A 42 0.82 -17.39 -4.72
C ALA A 42 1.95 -18.38 -5.07
N LYS A 43 2.00 -18.83 -6.33
CA LYS A 43 3.07 -19.73 -6.83
C LYS A 43 4.46 -19.08 -6.79
N GLN A 44 4.53 -17.75 -6.96
CA GLN A 44 5.80 -17.02 -7.03
C GLN A 44 6.26 -16.48 -5.66
N PHE A 45 5.32 -15.96 -4.87
CA PHE A 45 5.62 -15.16 -3.69
C PHE A 45 5.03 -15.74 -2.40
N GLY A 46 4.27 -16.83 -2.46
CA GLY A 46 3.57 -17.35 -1.29
C GLY A 46 2.59 -16.29 -0.76
N TYR A 47 2.69 -15.98 0.54
CA TYR A 47 1.93 -14.90 1.17
C TYR A 47 2.71 -13.59 1.30
N ARG A 48 3.86 -13.45 0.62
CA ARG A 48 4.79 -12.32 0.78
C ARG A 48 4.60 -11.28 -0.32
N ARG A 49 5.16 -10.09 -0.08
CA ARG A 49 5.27 -9.06 -1.11
C ARG A 49 6.38 -9.44 -2.08
N ALA A 50 6.16 -9.20 -3.36
CA ALA A 50 7.23 -9.23 -4.34
C ALA A 50 8.28 -8.17 -3.96
N PRO A 51 9.57 -8.40 -4.26
CA PRO A 51 10.61 -7.37 -4.10
C PRO A 51 10.17 -6.06 -4.76
N ASP A 52 10.47 -4.92 -4.15
CA ASP A 52 10.11 -3.62 -4.67
C ASP A 52 11.26 -3.03 -5.50
N PRO A 53 11.18 -3.03 -6.85
CA PRO A 53 12.25 -2.49 -7.69
C PRO A 53 12.45 -0.99 -7.49
N ARG A 54 11.50 -0.31 -6.85
CA ARG A 54 11.57 1.11 -6.52
C ARG A 54 12.46 1.35 -5.30
N ASP A 55 12.62 0.40 -4.39
CA ASP A 55 13.47 0.57 -3.21
C ASP A 55 14.94 0.26 -3.54
N LEU A 56 15.69 1.31 -3.88
CA LEU A 56 17.10 1.22 -4.26
C LEU A 56 18.03 0.84 -3.10
N LEU A 57 17.55 0.95 -1.86
CA LEU A 57 18.36 0.82 -0.63
C LEU A 57 17.77 -0.21 0.33
N GLU A 58 16.95 -1.14 -0.16
CA GLU A 58 16.25 -2.15 0.65
C GLU A 58 17.23 -2.95 1.53
N VAL A 59 18.28 -3.51 0.91
CA VAL A 59 19.32 -4.31 1.60
C VAL A 59 20.08 -3.49 2.64
N GLU A 60 20.41 -2.23 2.32
CA GLU A 60 21.13 -1.34 3.24
C GLU A 60 20.24 -0.94 4.42
N THR A 61 18.94 -0.74 4.17
CA THR A 61 17.96 -0.41 5.19
C THR A 61 17.80 -1.56 6.17
N GLU A 62 17.68 -2.78 5.65
CA GLU A 62 17.62 -3.99 6.47
C GLU A 62 18.90 -4.17 7.31
N ALA A 63 20.09 -4.00 6.69
CA ALA A 63 21.37 -4.08 7.39
C ALA A 63 21.54 -3.00 8.48
N SER A 64 20.86 -1.85 8.33
CA SER A 64 20.87 -0.74 9.29
C SER A 64 19.80 -0.87 10.38
N GLY A 65 19.09 -2.01 10.45
CA GLY A 65 18.02 -2.22 11.43
C GLY A 65 16.73 -1.44 11.14
N GLY A 66 16.54 -1.01 9.89
CA GLY A 66 15.31 -0.33 9.43
C GLY A 66 15.45 1.18 9.23
N ASP A 67 16.55 1.79 9.64
CA ASP A 67 16.77 3.25 9.51
C ASP A 67 18.15 3.56 8.93
N LEU A 68 18.16 3.94 7.65
CA LEU A 68 19.36 4.34 6.90
C LEU A 68 20.03 5.62 7.42
N PHE A 69 19.27 6.48 8.09
CA PHE A 69 19.74 7.78 8.55
C PHE A 69 19.90 7.82 10.07
N ASN A 70 19.83 6.65 10.72
CA ASN A 70 20.13 6.53 12.14
C ASN A 70 21.55 7.04 12.41
N GLY A 71 21.67 7.99 13.35
CA GLY A 71 22.94 8.64 13.69
C GLY A 71 23.30 9.88 12.86
N LYS A 72 22.43 10.34 11.96
CA LYS A 72 22.54 11.69 11.37
C LYS A 72 22.23 12.78 12.39
N SER A 73 22.73 13.98 12.15
CA SER A 73 22.54 15.12 13.06
C SER A 73 21.13 15.72 12.91
N ASN A 74 20.72 16.53 13.89
CA ASN A 74 19.44 17.24 13.81
C ASN A 74 19.39 18.18 12.60
N GLU A 75 20.52 18.84 12.26
CA GLU A 75 20.60 19.70 11.10
C GLU A 75 20.36 18.95 9.77
N PHE A 76 20.75 17.68 9.70
CA PHE A 76 20.44 16.84 8.54
C PHE A 76 18.94 16.62 8.41
N PHE A 77 18.25 16.28 9.51
CA PHE A 77 16.81 16.05 9.50
C PHE A 77 16.02 17.33 9.24
N ASP A 78 16.40 18.46 9.86
CA ASP A 78 15.79 19.77 9.60
C ASP A 78 15.91 20.15 8.12
N GLN A 79 17.09 19.93 7.53
CA GLN A 79 17.30 20.20 6.12
C GLN A 79 16.54 19.25 5.21
N LEU A 80 16.44 17.97 5.56
CA LEU A 80 15.66 16.98 4.83
C LEU A 80 14.18 17.36 4.80
N ASP A 81 13.64 17.82 5.93
CA ASP A 81 12.26 18.30 6.01
C ASP A 81 12.02 19.53 5.13
N ILE A 82 12.94 20.50 5.14
CA ILE A 82 12.89 21.65 4.21
C ILE A 82 12.88 21.17 2.76
N CYS A 83 13.81 20.28 2.39
CA CYS A 83 13.91 19.77 1.02
C CYS A 83 12.67 18.96 0.60
N ASN A 84 12.06 18.20 1.52
CA ASN A 84 10.83 17.47 1.27
C ASN A 84 9.65 18.43 1.05
N LEU A 85 9.51 19.46 1.88
CA LEU A 85 8.47 20.48 1.74
C LEU A 85 8.58 21.22 0.40
N GLU A 86 9.79 21.61 0.00
CA GLU A 86 10.03 22.22 -1.32
C GLU A 86 9.63 21.27 -2.46
N GLY A 87 10.01 19.99 -2.36
CA GLY A 87 9.62 18.97 -3.34
C GLY A 87 8.11 18.79 -3.45
N GLN A 88 7.41 18.72 -2.31
CA GLN A 88 5.97 18.55 -2.26
C GLN A 88 5.21 19.77 -2.81
N ALA A 89 5.65 20.99 -2.48
CA ALA A 89 5.08 22.22 -3.00
C ALA A 89 5.19 22.29 -4.54
N VAL A 90 6.34 21.92 -5.10
CA VAL A 90 6.54 21.87 -6.56
C VAL A 90 5.63 20.85 -7.24
N VAL A 91 5.46 19.64 -6.66
CA VAL A 91 4.50 18.64 -7.18
C VAL A 91 3.05 19.15 -7.08
N ALA A 92 2.72 19.82 -5.99
CA ALA A 92 1.42 20.44 -5.79
C ALA A 92 1.20 21.65 -6.73
N GLY A 93 2.26 22.24 -7.28
CA GLY A 93 2.18 23.39 -8.17
C GLY A 93 1.89 24.70 -7.45
N VAL A 94 2.27 24.80 -6.18
CA VAL A 94 2.06 25.96 -5.30
C VAL A 94 3.38 26.39 -4.66
N SER A 95 3.41 27.56 -4.04
CA SER A 95 4.55 27.98 -3.22
C SER A 95 4.67 27.15 -1.94
N VAL A 96 5.86 27.15 -1.32
CA VAL A 96 6.08 26.46 -0.04
C VAL A 96 5.18 27.01 1.06
N ASP A 97 4.94 28.33 1.09
CA ASP A 97 4.08 28.96 2.10
C ASP A 97 2.61 28.57 1.91
N GLU A 98 2.12 28.52 0.66
CA GLU A 98 0.77 28.01 0.35
C GLU A 98 0.64 26.51 0.69
N PHE A 99 1.68 25.72 0.40
CA PHE A 99 1.71 24.30 0.77
C PHE A 99 1.67 24.12 2.29
N LYS A 100 2.48 24.88 3.05
CA LYS A 100 2.47 24.86 4.51
C LYS A 100 1.12 25.30 5.07
N ALA A 101 0.52 26.37 4.55
CA ALA A 101 -0.78 26.85 5.03
C ALA A 101 -1.88 25.80 4.86
N SER A 102 -1.94 25.13 3.70
CA SER A 102 -2.91 24.06 3.43
C SER A 102 -2.71 22.79 4.27
N HIS A 103 -1.50 22.58 4.82
CA HIS A 103 -1.17 21.43 5.68
C HIS A 103 -1.06 21.79 7.18
N GLN A 104 -1.00 23.07 7.54
CA GLN A 104 -1.07 23.55 8.91
C GLN A 104 -2.50 23.55 9.44
N GLU A 105 -3.50 23.75 8.58
CA GLU A 105 -4.91 23.49 8.93
C GLU A 105 -5.16 22.01 9.29
N SER A 106 -4.27 21.10 8.86
CA SER A 106 -4.24 19.68 9.23
C SER A 106 -3.12 19.30 10.23
N ALA A 107 -2.43 20.27 10.84
CA ALA A 107 -1.35 20.01 11.81
C ALA A 107 -1.67 20.53 13.23
N GLY A 108 -2.91 20.88 13.52
CA GLY A 108 -3.37 20.96 14.90
C GLY A 108 -3.48 19.55 15.45
N SER A 109 -2.52 19.13 16.29
CA SER A 109 -2.32 17.82 16.97
C SER A 109 -2.76 16.55 16.22
N ALA A 110 -2.05 15.43 16.44
CA ALA A 110 -2.52 14.12 15.92
C ALA A 110 -3.95 13.73 16.39
N ASP A 111 -4.53 14.47 17.35
CA ASP A 111 -5.91 14.34 17.83
C ASP A 111 -6.92 15.31 17.16
N ALA A 112 -6.49 16.26 16.31
CA ALA A 112 -7.36 17.35 15.81
C ALA A 112 -7.43 17.52 14.28
N VAL A 113 -6.93 16.57 13.48
CA VAL A 113 -7.50 16.33 12.15
C VAL A 113 -8.70 15.41 12.29
N GLN A 114 -9.81 15.95 12.80
CA GLN A 114 -11.09 15.27 12.59
C GLN A 114 -11.42 15.44 11.10
N GLU A 115 -11.01 14.45 10.29
CA GLU A 115 -11.61 14.26 8.97
C GLU A 115 -13.12 14.39 9.15
N ASN A 116 -13.73 15.37 8.49
CA ASN A 116 -15.17 15.49 8.52
C ASN A 116 -15.76 14.16 8.01
N PRO A 117 -16.47 13.37 8.83
CA PRO A 117 -17.00 12.08 8.40
C PRO A 117 -18.04 12.24 7.29
N ALA A 118 -18.58 13.44 7.09
CA ALA A 118 -19.47 13.74 5.97
C ALA A 118 -18.71 14.13 4.69
N SER A 119 -17.38 14.36 4.74
CA SER A 119 -16.60 14.62 3.53
C SER A 119 -16.59 13.39 2.61
N ILE A 120 -16.62 13.63 1.31
CA ILE A 120 -16.62 12.55 0.31
C ILE A 120 -15.35 11.72 0.38
N GLY A 121 -14.20 12.34 0.66
CA GLY A 121 -12.94 11.62 0.88
C GLY A 121 -13.05 10.63 2.04
N SER A 122 -13.59 11.07 3.18
CA SER A 122 -13.78 10.20 4.34
C SER A 122 -14.85 9.13 4.11
N GLN A 123 -15.90 9.41 3.34
CA GLN A 123 -16.90 8.41 2.95
C GLN A 123 -16.28 7.36 2.00
N LEU A 124 -15.51 7.79 1.00
CA LEU A 124 -14.80 6.93 0.05
C LEU A 124 -13.82 6.00 0.76
N ASN A 125 -13.04 6.52 1.72
CA ASN A 125 -12.08 5.74 2.51
C ASN A 125 -12.72 4.69 3.43
N ARG A 126 -14.02 4.82 3.72
CA ARG A 126 -14.77 3.89 4.57
C ARG A 126 -15.69 2.96 3.79
N LEU A 127 -15.66 3.01 2.45
CA LEU A 127 -16.37 2.02 1.64
C LEU A 127 -15.82 0.63 1.94
N ALA A 128 -16.71 -0.23 2.41
CA ALA A 128 -16.41 -1.62 2.70
C ALA A 128 -17.63 -2.47 2.33
N VAL A 129 -17.36 -3.69 1.91
CA VAL A 129 -18.40 -4.71 1.75
C VAL A 129 -18.71 -5.36 3.09
N ASP A 130 -19.97 -5.78 3.28
CA ASP A 130 -20.30 -6.65 4.40
C ASP A 130 -19.81 -8.07 4.11
N LEU A 131 -18.71 -8.43 4.76
CA LEU A 131 -18.09 -9.74 4.61
C LEU A 131 -18.91 -10.88 5.23
N ASN A 132 -20.04 -10.57 5.89
CA ASN A 132 -21.02 -11.55 6.38
C ASN A 132 -22.28 -11.62 5.50
N SER A 133 -22.27 -11.03 4.31
CA SER A 133 -23.34 -11.24 3.34
C SER A 133 -23.55 -12.74 3.08
N PRO A 134 -24.79 -13.19 2.77
CA PRO A 134 -25.08 -14.61 2.55
C PRO A 134 -24.17 -15.25 1.50
N GLU A 135 -23.88 -14.53 0.42
CA GLU A 135 -23.04 -15.00 -0.69
C GLU A 135 -21.58 -15.18 -0.25
N LEU A 136 -21.00 -14.19 0.47
CA LEU A 136 -19.64 -14.30 0.97
C LEU A 136 -19.52 -15.33 2.08
N SER A 137 -20.52 -15.45 2.95
CA SER A 137 -20.55 -16.46 4.00
C SER A 137 -20.59 -17.89 3.43
N ALA A 138 -21.36 -18.10 2.35
CA ALA A 138 -21.39 -19.37 1.64
C ALA A 138 -20.05 -19.68 0.96
N ALA A 139 -19.45 -18.71 0.26
CA ALA A 139 -18.14 -18.87 -0.36
C ALA A 139 -17.03 -19.12 0.68
N ALA A 140 -17.06 -18.45 1.83
CA ALA A 140 -16.12 -18.67 2.92
C ALA A 140 -16.23 -20.11 3.48
N ALA A 141 -17.45 -20.62 3.67
CA ALA A 141 -17.66 -21.99 4.10
C ALA A 141 -17.10 -23.00 3.10
N SER A 142 -17.36 -22.83 1.79
CA SER A 142 -16.79 -23.69 0.74
C SER A 142 -15.27 -23.60 0.66
N TRP A 143 -14.69 -22.40 0.84
CA TRP A 143 -13.24 -22.24 0.93
C TRP A 143 -12.66 -23.00 2.13
N ARG A 144 -13.31 -22.91 3.30
CA ARG A 144 -12.84 -23.57 4.52
C ARG A 144 -12.85 -25.09 4.37
N GLU A 145 -13.89 -25.66 3.76
CA GLU A 145 -13.96 -27.09 3.42
C GLU A 145 -12.82 -27.50 2.49
N CYS A 146 -12.51 -26.68 1.48
CA CYS A 146 -11.40 -26.90 0.56
C CYS A 146 -10.02 -26.83 1.25
N MET A 147 -9.86 -25.95 2.24
CA MET A 147 -8.61 -25.76 2.99
C MET A 147 -8.41 -26.77 4.12
N ALA A 148 -9.48 -27.38 4.63
CA ALA A 148 -9.43 -28.32 5.76
C ALA A 148 -8.39 -29.45 5.62
N PRO A 149 -8.16 -30.06 4.43
CA PRO A 149 -7.16 -31.11 4.26
C PRO A 149 -5.71 -30.68 4.53
N LEU A 150 -5.41 -29.37 4.53
CA LEU A 150 -4.07 -28.86 4.84
C LEU A 150 -3.72 -28.92 6.33
N GLY A 151 -4.69 -29.16 7.21
CA GLY A 151 -4.46 -29.36 8.64
C GLY A 151 -3.96 -28.13 9.40
N ILE A 152 -4.29 -26.93 8.93
CA ILE A 152 -3.97 -25.67 9.60
C ILE A 152 -4.79 -25.60 10.91
N SER A 153 -4.11 -25.58 12.06
CA SER A 153 -4.76 -25.74 13.38
C SER A 153 -5.69 -24.58 13.75
N ASP A 154 -5.37 -23.39 13.27
CA ASP A 154 -6.07 -22.13 13.50
C ASP A 154 -6.70 -21.62 12.19
N LEU A 155 -7.19 -22.53 11.34
CA LEU A 155 -7.87 -22.20 10.09
C LEU A 155 -9.09 -21.28 10.36
N PRO A 156 -9.08 -20.03 9.89
CA PRO A 156 -10.16 -19.08 10.15
C PRO A 156 -11.45 -19.46 9.43
N ASP A 157 -12.54 -18.75 9.75
CA ASP A 157 -13.85 -18.98 9.14
C ASP A 157 -13.95 -18.47 7.69
N ARG A 158 -13.01 -17.62 7.26
CA ARG A 158 -12.94 -17.02 5.94
C ARG A 158 -11.50 -16.80 5.50
N PRO A 159 -11.25 -16.63 4.19
CA PRO A 159 -9.90 -16.35 3.70
C PRO A 159 -9.30 -15.09 4.33
N TRP A 160 -8.04 -15.16 4.72
CA TRP A 160 -7.32 -14.02 5.28
C TRP A 160 -6.80 -13.05 4.23
N ASP A 161 -6.39 -11.87 4.67
CA ASP A 161 -5.67 -10.90 3.83
C ASP A 161 -4.21 -11.32 3.64
N ALA A 162 -3.79 -11.51 2.39
CA ALA A 162 -2.45 -11.93 2.04
C ALA A 162 -1.48 -10.73 2.11
N GLY A 163 -0.22 -10.97 2.46
CA GLY A 163 0.77 -9.88 2.55
C GLY A 163 0.62 -8.97 3.78
N SER A 164 -0.29 -9.30 4.69
CA SER A 164 -0.52 -8.63 5.96
C SER A 164 -0.16 -9.53 7.15
N THR A 165 0.65 -9.02 8.07
CA THR A 165 1.04 -9.74 9.30
C THR A 165 -0.17 -10.11 10.16
N GLY A 166 -1.20 -9.25 10.17
CA GLY A 166 -2.41 -9.46 10.98
C GLY A 166 -3.43 -10.41 10.37
N GLY A 167 -3.34 -10.70 9.06
CA GLY A 167 -4.25 -11.60 8.37
C GLY A 167 -3.85 -13.07 8.47
N LEU A 168 -2.55 -13.38 8.32
CA LEU A 168 -2.06 -14.75 8.26
C LEU A 168 -2.29 -15.50 9.60
N PRO A 169 -2.79 -16.76 9.59
CA PRO A 169 -2.90 -17.60 10.78
C PRO A 169 -1.58 -17.66 11.56
N GLU A 170 -1.66 -17.60 12.89
CA GLU A 170 -0.50 -17.55 13.79
C GLU A 170 0.36 -18.81 13.64
N SER A 171 -0.27 -19.99 13.51
CA SER A 171 0.46 -21.24 13.32
C SER A 171 1.35 -21.24 12.06
N LEU A 172 0.87 -20.61 10.99
CA LEU A 172 1.61 -20.47 9.73
C LEU A 172 2.69 -19.39 9.83
N ARG A 173 2.36 -18.27 10.49
CA ARG A 173 3.30 -17.16 10.73
C ARG A 173 4.53 -17.65 11.49
N ASP A 174 4.30 -18.40 12.57
CA ASP A 174 5.36 -18.96 13.40
C ASP A 174 6.15 -20.05 12.67
N LYS A 175 5.46 -20.98 12.00
CA LYS A 175 6.07 -22.07 11.22
C LYS A 175 7.07 -21.53 10.19
N TRP A 176 6.74 -20.43 9.53
CA TRP A 176 7.56 -19.86 8.47
C TRP A 176 8.50 -18.74 8.93
N ASN A 177 8.46 -18.35 10.22
CA ASN A 177 9.06 -17.12 10.71
C ASN A 177 8.74 -15.95 9.76
N TRP A 178 7.45 -15.82 9.43
CA TRP A 178 7.00 -15.06 8.28
C TRP A 178 7.34 -13.58 8.42
N ARG A 179 7.81 -13.00 7.31
CA ARG A 179 8.07 -11.57 7.17
C ARG A 179 7.51 -11.08 5.83
N PRO A 180 7.02 -9.83 5.74
CA PRO A 180 6.42 -9.32 4.51
C PRO A 180 7.35 -9.36 3.30
N ILE A 181 8.65 -9.14 3.52
CA ILE A 181 9.69 -9.09 2.51
C ILE A 181 10.76 -10.13 2.90
N ALA A 182 10.70 -11.30 2.28
CA ALA A 182 11.74 -12.32 2.34
C ALA A 182 11.39 -13.45 1.35
N THR A 183 12.30 -14.40 1.15
CA THR A 183 12.06 -15.55 0.26
C THR A 183 11.06 -16.54 0.89
N PRO A 184 9.94 -16.88 0.22
CA PRO A 184 9.01 -17.87 0.73
C PRO A 184 9.61 -19.28 0.73
N SER A 185 9.20 -20.10 1.68
CA SER A 185 9.57 -21.52 1.71
C SER A 185 8.76 -22.33 0.70
N ALA A 186 9.22 -23.53 0.35
CA ALA A 186 8.45 -24.43 -0.53
C ALA A 186 7.09 -24.84 0.09
N ASP A 187 7.05 -25.01 1.40
CA ASP A 187 5.82 -25.31 2.15
C ASP A 187 4.84 -24.12 2.15
N GLU A 188 5.36 -22.90 2.26
CA GLU A 188 4.57 -21.67 2.11
C GLU A 188 3.98 -21.55 0.71
N ILE A 189 4.78 -21.76 -0.34
CA ILE A 189 4.30 -21.71 -1.73
C ILE A 189 3.21 -22.77 -1.98
N ALA A 190 3.40 -23.99 -1.47
CA ALA A 190 2.41 -25.06 -1.62
C ALA A 190 1.08 -24.68 -0.93
N THR A 191 1.16 -24.16 0.30
CA THR A 191 -0.01 -23.72 1.07
C THR A 191 -0.71 -22.53 0.42
N ALA A 192 0.04 -21.53 -0.04
CA ALA A 192 -0.49 -20.37 -0.75
C ALA A 192 -1.15 -20.77 -2.08
N SER A 193 -0.54 -21.69 -2.82
CA SER A 193 -1.09 -22.17 -4.09
C SER A 193 -2.41 -22.92 -3.87
N ALA A 194 -2.49 -23.73 -2.81
CA ALA A 194 -3.73 -24.40 -2.43
C ALA A 194 -4.82 -23.40 -1.99
N ASP A 195 -4.47 -22.40 -1.17
CA ASP A 195 -5.38 -21.32 -0.77
C ASP A 195 -5.92 -20.56 -1.99
N ALA A 196 -5.04 -20.13 -2.90
CA ALA A 196 -5.45 -19.43 -4.11
C ALA A 196 -6.42 -20.27 -4.97
N ALA A 197 -6.17 -21.58 -5.11
CA ALA A 197 -7.08 -22.48 -5.80
C ALA A 197 -8.42 -22.64 -5.06
N CYS A 198 -8.40 -22.75 -3.73
CA CYS A 198 -9.60 -22.82 -2.91
C CYS A 198 -10.43 -21.54 -2.95
N ARG A 199 -9.80 -20.36 -2.98
CA ARG A 199 -10.51 -19.07 -3.13
C ARG A 199 -11.18 -18.93 -4.49
N ALA A 200 -10.53 -19.43 -5.54
CA ALA A 200 -11.10 -19.45 -6.88
C ALA A 200 -12.26 -20.45 -6.98
N SER A 201 -12.07 -21.68 -6.52
CA SER A 201 -13.08 -22.75 -6.64
C SER A 201 -14.31 -22.54 -5.75
N SER A 202 -14.14 -21.87 -4.60
CA SER A 202 -15.25 -21.47 -3.73
C SER A 202 -16.03 -20.25 -4.23
N GLY A 203 -15.51 -19.54 -5.24
CA GLY A 203 -16.08 -18.28 -5.71
C GLY A 203 -15.86 -17.09 -4.75
N TRP A 204 -15.04 -17.23 -3.71
CA TRP A 204 -14.78 -16.15 -2.74
C TRP A 204 -14.21 -14.91 -3.43
N THR A 205 -13.15 -15.08 -4.23
CA THR A 205 -12.47 -13.93 -4.87
C THR A 205 -13.41 -13.19 -5.82
N ASP A 206 -14.15 -13.93 -6.65
CA ASP A 206 -15.06 -13.34 -7.63
C ASP A 206 -16.24 -12.64 -6.94
N THR A 207 -16.82 -13.26 -5.92
CA THR A 207 -17.93 -12.67 -5.15
C THR A 207 -17.49 -11.41 -4.42
N LEU A 208 -16.32 -11.46 -3.76
CA LEU A 208 -15.77 -10.30 -3.06
C LEU A 208 -15.50 -9.15 -4.03
N TYR A 209 -14.81 -9.44 -5.14
CA TYR A 209 -14.52 -8.44 -6.18
C TYR A 209 -15.80 -7.79 -6.72
N GLN A 210 -16.82 -8.58 -7.04
CA GLN A 210 -18.06 -8.06 -7.59
C GLN A 210 -18.80 -7.16 -6.60
N GLN A 211 -18.93 -7.58 -5.33
CA GLN A 211 -19.56 -6.74 -4.30
C GLN A 211 -18.77 -5.45 -4.04
N GLU A 212 -17.44 -5.55 -4.05
CA GLU A 212 -16.54 -4.41 -3.89
C GLU A 212 -16.64 -3.42 -5.05
N TRP A 213 -16.75 -3.93 -6.28
CA TRP A 213 -16.95 -3.16 -7.49
C TRP A 213 -18.29 -2.46 -7.47
N ASP A 214 -19.38 -3.19 -7.20
CA ASP A 214 -20.74 -2.64 -7.18
C ASP A 214 -20.89 -1.54 -6.12
N THR A 215 -20.30 -1.75 -4.94
CA THR A 215 -20.26 -0.74 -3.87
C THR A 215 -19.56 0.54 -4.32
N ARG A 216 -18.39 0.42 -4.95
CA ARG A 216 -17.60 1.57 -5.43
C ARG A 216 -18.25 2.25 -6.63
N GLN A 217 -18.81 1.48 -7.56
CA GLN A 217 -19.52 1.99 -8.73
C GLN A 217 -20.77 2.79 -8.31
N ALA A 218 -21.58 2.24 -7.39
CA ALA A 218 -22.74 2.94 -6.86
C ALA A 218 -22.36 4.26 -6.18
N PHE A 219 -21.26 4.28 -5.42
CA PHE A 219 -20.75 5.51 -4.81
C PHE A 219 -20.30 6.53 -5.86
N VAL A 220 -19.55 6.10 -6.87
CA VAL A 220 -19.10 6.98 -7.96
C VAL A 220 -20.28 7.57 -8.73
N ASP A 221 -21.31 6.77 -8.99
CA ASP A 221 -22.50 7.25 -9.70
C ASP A 221 -23.30 8.26 -8.87
N ALA A 222 -23.41 8.05 -7.55
CA ALA A 222 -24.09 8.97 -6.65
C ALA A 222 -23.33 10.31 -6.46
N HIS A 223 -22.00 10.28 -6.48
CA HIS A 223 -21.14 11.43 -6.14
C HIS A 223 -20.35 11.99 -7.33
N ARG A 224 -20.73 11.63 -8.57
CA ARG A 224 -19.97 11.96 -9.79
C ARG A 224 -19.62 13.44 -9.93
N ALA A 225 -20.57 14.33 -9.66
CA ALA A 225 -20.38 15.78 -9.79
C ALA A 225 -19.35 16.32 -8.78
N GLU A 226 -19.33 15.74 -7.58
CA GLU A 226 -18.43 16.14 -6.50
C GLU A 226 -17.03 15.51 -6.65
N LEU A 227 -16.95 14.30 -7.24
CA LEU A 227 -15.69 13.60 -7.55
C LEU A 227 -14.97 14.18 -8.77
N ALA A 228 -15.69 14.77 -9.73
CA ALA A 228 -15.11 15.34 -10.94
C ALA A 228 -13.98 16.38 -10.69
N PRO A 229 -14.14 17.39 -9.83
CA PRO A 229 -13.05 18.33 -9.53
C PRO A 229 -11.87 17.65 -8.83
N VAL A 230 -12.12 16.70 -7.92
CA VAL A 230 -11.07 15.93 -7.22
C VAL A 230 -10.25 15.12 -8.22
N LEU A 231 -10.91 14.45 -9.17
CA LEU A 231 -10.23 13.73 -10.26
C LEU A 231 -9.36 14.67 -11.11
N ALA A 232 -9.89 15.84 -11.49
CA ALA A 232 -9.15 16.81 -12.28
C ALA A 232 -7.89 17.32 -11.54
N GLU A 233 -7.99 17.57 -10.23
CA GLU A 233 -6.87 17.95 -9.38
C GLU A 233 -5.79 16.86 -9.35
N HIS A 234 -6.17 15.61 -9.09
CA HIS A 234 -5.23 14.49 -9.08
C HIS A 234 -4.57 14.26 -10.44
N GLN A 235 -5.31 14.42 -11.55
CA GLN A 235 -4.76 14.32 -12.90
C GLN A 235 -3.75 15.43 -13.19
N ALA A 236 -4.04 16.67 -12.78
CA ALA A 236 -3.10 17.78 -12.90
C ALA A 236 -1.83 17.56 -12.07
N LYS A 237 -1.98 17.08 -10.83
CA LYS A 237 -0.85 16.73 -9.95
C LYS A 237 0.01 15.61 -10.54
N ALA A 238 -0.62 14.56 -11.08
CA ALA A 238 0.08 13.45 -11.73
C ALA A 238 0.82 13.90 -13.00
N ALA A 239 0.22 14.78 -13.81
CA ALA A 239 0.87 15.35 -14.99
C ALA A 239 2.12 16.15 -14.60
N ARG A 240 2.01 17.04 -13.59
CA ARG A 240 3.16 17.79 -13.04
C ARG A 240 4.26 16.87 -12.54
N ALA A 241 3.92 15.85 -11.78
CA ALA A 241 4.89 14.88 -11.27
C ALA A 241 5.65 14.19 -12.41
N ARG A 242 4.96 13.76 -13.48
CA ARG A 242 5.60 13.15 -14.66
C ARG A 242 6.53 14.13 -15.38
N GLU A 243 6.15 15.40 -15.50
CA GLU A 243 7.04 16.41 -16.09
C GLU A 243 8.31 16.62 -15.25
N ILE A 244 8.20 16.66 -13.93
CA ILE A 244 9.33 16.80 -13.01
C ILE A 244 10.28 15.61 -13.16
N ILE A 245 9.73 14.39 -13.20
CA ILE A 245 10.52 13.16 -13.40
C ILE A 245 11.23 13.21 -14.76
N ALA A 246 10.52 13.54 -15.84
CA ALA A 246 11.07 13.60 -17.19
C ALA A 246 12.17 14.65 -17.38
N LYS A 247 12.10 15.78 -16.67
CA LYS A 247 13.10 16.86 -16.70
C LYS A 247 14.37 16.53 -15.90
N GLY A 248 14.51 15.30 -15.38
CA GLY A 248 15.70 14.87 -14.63
C GLY A 248 15.64 15.24 -13.15
N GLY A 249 14.45 15.24 -12.56
CA GLY A 249 14.23 15.48 -11.13
C GLY A 249 14.79 14.40 -10.19
N ALA A 250 15.95 13.80 -10.48
CA ALA A 250 16.77 13.07 -9.51
C ALA A 250 17.64 14.06 -8.73
#